data_AF-A0A539DCU9-F1
#
_entry.id   AF-A0A539DCU9-F1
#
_cell.length_a   1.000
_cell.length_b   1.000
_cell.length_c   1.000
_cell.angle_alpha   90.00
_cell.angle_beta   90.00
_cell.angle_gamma   90.00
#
_symmetry.space_group_name_H-M   'P 1'
#
loop_
_entity.id
_entity.type
_entity.pdbx_description
1 polymer ?
#
loop_
_entity_poly.entity_id
_entity_poly.type
_entity_poly.pdbx_seq_one_letter_code
_entity_poly.pdbx_strand_id
1 'polypeptide(L)'
;MTSERFLALVAAYGADARRWPESELAAARAFADADPAAAGPALADADAVDAELHASRVAHPSMALRDRVIASAAEAGLKAR
;
A
#
# COMPACT_ATOMS: atom_id res chain seq x y z
N MET A 1 -10.06 -12.44 -15.82
CA MET A 1 -10.23 -13.11 -14.51
C MET A 1 -11.68 -12.99 -14.07
N THR A 2 -12.10 -13.68 -13.01
CA THR A 2 -13.45 -13.50 -12.43
C THR A 2 -13.51 -12.21 -11.63
N SER A 3 -14.71 -11.63 -11.48
CA SER A 3 -14.90 -10.43 -10.66
C SER A 3 -14.50 -10.66 -9.21
N GLU A 4 -14.84 -11.82 -8.64
CA GLU A 4 -14.43 -12.20 -7.27
C GLU A 4 -12.91 -12.17 -7.09
N ARG A 5 -12.15 -12.71 -8.07
CA ARG A 5 -10.69 -12.71 -8.01
C ARG A 5 -10.12 -11.29 -8.11
N PHE A 6 -10.70 -10.45 -8.97
CA PHE A 6 -10.31 -9.05 -9.10
C PHE A 6 -10.55 -8.28 -7.81
N LEU A 7 -11.72 -8.43 -7.18
CA LEU A 7 -12.05 -7.77 -5.91
C LEU A 7 -11.13 -8.23 -4.78
N ALA A 8 -10.80 -9.52 -4.71
CA ALA A 8 -9.82 -10.03 -3.75
C ALA A 8 -8.42 -9.45 -3.96
N LEU A 9 -8.03 -9.21 -5.21
CA LEU A 9 -6.76 -8.57 -5.56
C LEU A 9 -6.72 -7.11 -5.07
N VAL A 10 -7.77 -6.34 -5.36
CA VAL A 10 -7.90 -4.94 -4.94
C VAL A 10 -7.94 -4.83 -3.41
N ALA A 11 -8.67 -5.71 -2.72
CA ALA A 11 -8.73 -5.70 -1.26
C ALA A 11 -7.37 -6.03 -0.60
N ALA A 12 -6.57 -6.90 -1.20
CA ALA A 12 -5.28 -7.31 -0.65
C ALA A 12 -4.15 -6.31 -0.93
N TYR A 13 -4.15 -5.68 -2.11
CA TYR A 13 -3.03 -4.86 -2.59
C TYR A 13 -3.37 -3.39 -2.84
N GLY A 14 -4.63 -3.00 -2.70
CA GLY A 14 -5.12 -1.66 -3.05
C GLY A 14 -5.28 -1.45 -4.56
N ALA A 15 -5.57 -0.21 -4.95
CA ALA A 15 -5.84 0.15 -6.35
C ALA A 15 -4.59 0.39 -7.20
N ASP A 16 -3.41 0.52 -6.58
CA ASP A 16 -2.15 0.68 -7.32
C ASP A 16 -1.66 -0.65 -7.88
N ALA A 17 -1.90 -0.85 -9.18
CA ALA A 17 -1.51 -2.05 -9.92
C ALA A 17 -0.01 -2.38 -9.80
N ARG A 18 0.88 -1.42 -9.51
CA ARG A 18 2.32 -1.71 -9.32
C ARG A 18 2.60 -2.60 -8.10
N ARG A 19 1.66 -2.67 -7.14
CA ARG A 19 1.76 -3.53 -5.96
C ARG A 19 1.24 -4.95 -6.22
N TRP A 20 0.59 -5.20 -7.34
CA TRP A 20 -0.05 -6.49 -7.61
C TRP A 20 0.98 -7.55 -8.02
N PRO A 21 0.72 -8.85 -7.74
CA PRO A 21 1.53 -9.95 -8.24
C PRO A 21 1.65 -9.91 -9.76
N GLU A 22 2.88 -10.06 -10.28
CA GLU A 22 3.17 -9.97 -11.72
C GLU A 22 2.33 -10.93 -12.56
N SER A 23 2.05 -12.13 -12.04
CA SER A 23 1.24 -13.15 -12.71
C SER A 23 -0.22 -12.75 -12.93
N GLU A 24 -0.73 -11.77 -12.17
CA GLU A 24 -2.13 -11.35 -12.19
C GLU A 24 -2.33 -10.04 -12.97
N LEU A 25 -1.26 -9.25 -13.20
CA LEU A 25 -1.32 -7.92 -13.82
C LEU A 25 -2.05 -7.91 -15.16
N ALA A 26 -1.65 -8.77 -16.09
CA ALA A 26 -2.21 -8.81 -17.43
C ALA A 26 -3.71 -9.17 -17.40
N ALA A 27 -4.08 -10.15 -16.59
CA ALA A 27 -5.45 -10.61 -16.46
C ALA A 27 -6.35 -9.59 -15.75
N ALA A 28 -5.81 -8.85 -14.78
CA ALA A 28 -6.54 -7.85 -14.03
C ALA A 28 -6.74 -6.57 -14.85
N ARG A 29 -5.72 -6.18 -15.64
CA ARG A 29 -5.86 -5.08 -16.59
C ARG A 29 -6.90 -5.38 -17.66
N ALA A 30 -6.84 -6.59 -18.25
CA ALA A 30 -7.84 -7.02 -19.22
C ALA A 30 -9.26 -7.06 -18.62
N PHE A 31 -9.42 -7.43 -17.34
CA PHE A 31 -10.71 -7.37 -16.65
C PHE A 31 -11.20 -5.93 -16.49
N ALA A 32 -10.35 -5.02 -16.00
CA ALA A 32 -10.72 -3.62 -15.81
C ALA A 32 -11.07 -2.91 -17.12
N ASP A 33 -10.37 -3.24 -18.21
CA ASP A 33 -10.66 -2.69 -19.54
C ASP A 33 -11.96 -3.27 -20.13
N ALA A 34 -12.26 -4.55 -19.85
CA ALA A 34 -13.48 -5.22 -20.35
C ALA A 34 -14.74 -4.87 -19.55
N ASP A 35 -14.62 -4.62 -18.24
CA ASP A 35 -15.73 -4.23 -17.37
C ASP A 35 -15.35 -3.09 -16.41
N PRO A 36 -15.26 -1.85 -16.93
CA PRO A 36 -14.95 -0.68 -16.10
C PRO A 36 -16.03 -0.41 -15.04
N ALA A 37 -17.27 -0.82 -15.28
CA ALA A 37 -18.37 -0.61 -14.34
C ALA A 37 -18.25 -1.48 -13.09
N ALA A 38 -17.75 -2.71 -13.24
CA ALA A 38 -17.44 -3.59 -12.12
C ALA A 38 -16.10 -3.25 -11.43
N ALA A 39 -15.09 -2.85 -12.20
CA ALA A 39 -13.75 -2.58 -11.67
C ALA A 39 -13.61 -1.20 -11.01
N GLY A 40 -14.22 -0.17 -11.61
CA GLY A 40 -14.07 1.23 -11.22
C GLY A 40 -14.43 1.51 -9.76
N PRO A 41 -15.60 1.08 -9.25
CA PRO A 41 -15.98 1.33 -7.87
C PRO A 41 -14.99 0.73 -6.86
N ALA A 42 -14.56 -0.52 -7.07
CA ALA A 42 -13.62 -1.18 -6.17
C ALA A 42 -12.25 -0.48 -6.13
N LEU A 43 -11.77 -0.01 -7.29
CA LEU A 43 -10.51 0.74 -7.35
C LEU A 43 -10.65 2.11 -6.68
N ALA A 44 -11.73 2.83 -6.93
CA ALA A 44 -11.99 4.14 -6.33
C ALA A 44 -12.11 4.06 -4.80
N ASP A 45 -12.80 3.03 -4.29
CA ASP A 45 -12.94 2.78 -2.86
C ASP A 45 -11.57 2.50 -2.20
N ALA A 46 -10.73 1.69 -2.85
CA ALA A 46 -9.38 1.40 -2.35
C ALA A 46 -8.46 2.64 -2.36
N ASP A 47 -8.50 3.43 -3.44
CA ASP A 47 -7.74 4.69 -3.54
C ASP A 47 -8.22 5.72 -2.49
N ALA A 48 -9.51 5.79 -2.20
CA ALA A 48 -10.06 6.68 -1.19
C ALA A 48 -9.54 6.33 0.21
N VAL A 49 -9.49 5.05 0.56
CA VAL A 49 -8.90 4.59 1.84
C VAL A 49 -7.42 4.96 1.92
N ASP A 50 -6.65 4.73 0.85
CA ASP A 50 -5.24 5.08 0.81
C ASP A 50 -5.02 6.61 0.96
N ALA A 51 -5.89 7.43 0.36
CA ALA A 51 -5.85 8.88 0.49
C ALA A 51 -6.13 9.36 1.93
N GLU A 52 -7.12 8.78 2.60
CA GLU A 52 -7.43 9.09 4.00
C GLU A 52 -6.28 8.67 4.94
N LEU A 53 -5.70 7.50 4.71
CA LEU A 53 -4.53 7.05 5.46
C LEU A 53 -3.33 7.99 5.24
N HIS A 54 -3.11 8.45 4.00
CA HIS A 54 -2.06 9.40 3.69
C HIS A 54 -2.27 10.78 4.35
N ALA A 55 -3.53 11.24 4.40
CA ALA A 55 -3.89 12.51 5.04
C ALA A 55 -3.85 12.45 6.57
N SER A 56 -3.82 11.24 7.15
CA SER A 56 -3.80 11.06 8.60
C SER A 56 -2.53 11.67 9.23
N ARG A 57 -2.71 12.51 10.24
CA ARG A 57 -1.58 13.14 10.95
C ARG A 57 -0.84 12.09 11.78
N VAL A 58 0.42 11.83 11.41
CA VAL A 58 1.32 11.02 12.22
C VAL A 58 1.96 11.89 13.31
N ALA A 59 1.94 11.42 14.56
CA ALA A 59 2.63 12.09 15.65
C ALA A 59 4.15 12.12 15.38
N HIS A 60 4.79 13.27 15.63
CA HIS A 60 6.23 13.34 15.55
C HIS A 60 6.89 12.39 16.56
N PRO A 61 7.95 11.66 16.18
CA PRO A 61 8.72 10.86 17.13
C PRO A 61 9.20 11.74 18.29
N SER A 62 9.11 11.22 19.52
CA SER A 62 9.63 11.95 20.68
C SER A 62 11.16 11.98 20.67
N MET A 63 11.74 13.03 21.26
CA MET A 63 13.18 13.11 21.47
C MET A 63 13.70 11.92 22.28
N ALA A 64 12.96 11.47 23.29
CA ALA A 64 13.32 10.29 24.06
C ALA A 64 13.37 9.00 23.21
N LEU A 65 12.49 8.85 22.21
CA LEU A 65 12.58 7.73 21.27
C LEU A 65 13.83 7.86 20.39
N ARG A 66 14.10 9.05 19.87
CA ARG A 66 15.29 9.34 19.05
C ARG A 66 16.57 8.98 19.79
N ASP A 67 16.71 9.42 21.04
CA ASP A 67 17.93 9.20 21.83
C ASP A 67 18.16 7.71 22.12
N ARG A 68 17.08 6.95 22.40
CA ARG A 68 17.17 5.49 22.57
C ARG A 68 17.63 4.78 21.30
N VAL A 69 17.13 5.19 20.13
CA VAL A 69 17.56 4.61 18.85
C VAL A 69 19.04 4.89 18.59
N ILE A 70 19.52 6.11 18.87
CA ILE A 70 20.93 6.47 18.70
C ILE A 70 21.82 5.66 19.64
N ALA A 71 21.45 5.53 20.92
CA ALA A 71 22.18 4.73 21.89
C ALA A 71 22.27 3.25 21.47
N SER A 72 21.13 2.66 21.06
CA SER A 72 21.08 1.28 20.57
C SER A 72 21.94 1.06 19.32
N ALA A 73 21.98 2.02 18.40
CA ALA A 73 22.83 1.93 17.21
C ALA A 73 24.32 1.94 17.58
N ALA A 74 24.73 2.77 18.54
CA ALA A 74 26.10 2.81 19.03
C ALA A 74 26.50 1.50 19.74
N GLU A 75 25.62 0.93 20.56
CA GLU A 75 25.81 -0.38 21.19
C GLU A 75 25.97 -1.50 20.14
N ALA A 76 25.23 -1.42 19.04
CA ALA A 76 25.35 -2.34 17.91
C ALA A 76 26.60 -2.09 17.02
N GLY A 77 27.46 -1.14 17.37
CA GLY A 77 28.68 -0.81 16.62
C GLY A 77 28.43 -0.05 15.30
N LEU A 78 27.20 0.44 15.07
CA LEU A 78 26.87 1.27 13.91
C LEU A 78 27.39 2.68 14.13
N LYS A 79 28.11 3.22 13.14
CA LYS A 79 28.62 4.60 13.16
C LYS A 79 27.75 5.47 12.28
N ALA A 80 27.51 6.71 12.71
CA ALA A 80 26.96 7.74 11.83
C ALA A 80 27.88 7.89 10.60
N ARG A 81 27.28 7.84 9.41
CA ARG A 81 27.97 8.14 8.15
C ARG A 81 28.11 9.63 7.93
#